data_AF-A0A969IP39-F1
#
_entry.id   AF-A0A969IP39-F1
#
_cell.length_a   1.000
_cell.length_b   1.000
_cell.length_c   1.000
_cell.angle_alpha   90.00
_cell.angle_beta   90.00
_cell.angle_gamma   90.00
#
_symmetry.space_group_name_H-M   'P 1'
#
loop_
_entity.id
_entity.type
_entity.pdbx_description
1 polymer ?
#
loop_
_entity_poly.entity_id
_entity_poly.type
_entity_poly.pdbx_seq_one_letter_code
_entity_poly.pdbx_strand_id
1 'polypeptide(L)'
;MARPGISGTAWAWYMLSPNWAYLWPSANQPKAYGADKLVKYAILMTDGEYNTMYCNGAQAKNSNGADINCNATNGQSYQQARTLCTNMKEKGITVYTVGFQLGGSTTTSYQTLQQCASSPDKFFNAEDGTELRLSFRAIALEVAKLSLSQ
;
A
#
# COMPACT_ATOMS: atom_id res chain seq x y z
N MET A 1 -15.80 11.13 5.88
CA MET A 1 -15.38 10.54 4.59
C MET A 1 -13.93 10.13 4.74
N ALA A 2 -13.61 8.83 4.73
CA ALA A 2 -12.24 8.37 4.99
C ALA A 2 -11.37 8.48 3.75
N ARG A 3 -10.34 9.34 3.79
CA ARG A 3 -9.41 9.43 2.65
C ARG A 3 -8.57 8.14 2.60
N PRO A 4 -8.47 7.47 1.44
CA PRO A 4 -8.36 6.01 1.41
C PRO A 4 -6.95 5.44 1.58
N GLY A 5 -5.91 6.28 1.73
CA GLY A 5 -4.51 5.85 1.65
C GLY A 5 -4.14 4.73 2.63
N ILE A 6 -4.17 4.97 3.95
CA ILE A 6 -3.78 3.95 4.95
C ILE A 6 -4.75 2.77 4.93
N SER A 7 -6.04 3.04 4.85
CA SER A 7 -7.07 2.00 4.91
C SER A 7 -6.93 1.03 3.73
N GLY A 8 -6.66 1.51 2.52
CA GLY A 8 -6.41 0.68 1.36
C GLY A 8 -5.17 -0.20 1.53
N THR A 9 -4.07 0.38 2.03
CA THR A 9 -2.84 -0.37 2.32
C THR A 9 -3.02 -1.43 3.40
N ALA A 10 -3.77 -1.11 4.47
CA ALA A 10 -4.08 -2.07 5.53
C ALA A 10 -4.91 -3.25 5.00
N TRP A 11 -5.97 -2.98 4.23
CA TRP A 11 -6.80 -4.02 3.63
C TRP A 11 -6.04 -4.89 2.63
N ALA A 12 -5.14 -4.30 1.83
CA ALA A 12 -4.27 -5.07 0.94
C ALA A 12 -3.43 -6.09 1.74
N TRP A 13 -2.92 -5.71 2.91
CA TRP A 13 -2.19 -6.65 3.76
C TRP A 13 -3.10 -7.71 4.39
N TYR A 14 -4.29 -7.33 4.86
CA TYR A 14 -5.25 -8.25 5.46
C TYR A 14 -5.70 -9.35 4.49
N MET A 15 -5.88 -9.02 3.21
CA MET A 15 -6.21 -10.00 2.16
C MET A 15 -5.08 -11.02 1.92
N LEU A 16 -3.82 -10.62 2.14
CA LEU A 16 -2.65 -11.47 1.93
C LEU A 16 -2.21 -12.22 3.20
N SER A 17 -2.72 -11.82 4.36
CA SER A 17 -2.23 -12.31 5.65
C SER A 17 -3.01 -13.52 6.16
N PRO A 18 -2.35 -14.65 6.47
CA PRO A 18 -2.99 -15.81 7.09
C PRO A 18 -3.61 -15.46 8.46
N ASN A 19 -3.14 -14.41 9.14
CA ASN A 19 -3.71 -13.95 10.41
C ASN A 19 -5.17 -13.49 10.27
N TRP A 20 -5.58 -13.12 9.06
CA TRP A 20 -6.92 -12.67 8.72
C TRP A 20 -7.67 -13.71 7.88
N ALA A 21 -7.14 -14.94 7.76
CA ALA A 21 -7.77 -16.02 7.01
C ALA A 21 -9.18 -16.37 7.51
N TYR A 22 -9.47 -16.13 8.80
CA TYR A 22 -10.80 -16.35 9.39
C TYR A 22 -11.91 -15.50 8.74
N LEU A 23 -11.57 -14.40 8.05
CA LEU A 23 -12.53 -13.59 7.30
C LEU A 23 -12.94 -14.22 5.96
N TRP A 24 -12.24 -15.26 5.49
CA TRP A 24 -12.41 -15.85 4.16
C TRP A 24 -12.93 -17.29 4.24
N PRO A 25 -13.78 -17.72 3.29
CA PRO A 25 -14.09 -19.13 3.09
C PRO A 25 -12.82 -19.94 2.84
N SER A 26 -12.80 -21.21 3.25
CA SER A 26 -11.61 -22.08 3.21
C SER A 26 -10.87 -22.08 1.85
N ALA A 27 -11.60 -22.07 0.74
CA ALA A 27 -11.03 -22.05 -0.61
C ALA A 27 -10.24 -20.76 -0.96
N ASN A 28 -10.52 -19.67 -0.25
CA ASN A 28 -9.96 -18.34 -0.53
C ASN A 28 -9.01 -17.86 0.57
N GLN A 29 -8.66 -18.73 1.52
CA GLN A 29 -7.79 -18.34 2.63
C GLN A 29 -6.36 -18.11 2.14
N PRO A 30 -5.73 -16.97 2.51
CA PRO A 30 -4.33 -16.74 2.20
C PRO A 30 -3.46 -17.80 2.88
N LYS A 31 -2.66 -18.52 2.09
CA LYS A 31 -1.67 -19.49 2.60
C LYS A 31 -0.68 -18.82 3.58
N ALA A 32 -0.11 -19.63 4.47
CA ALA A 32 0.92 -19.18 5.42
C ALA A 32 2.10 -18.47 4.73
N TYR A 33 2.73 -17.53 5.44
CA TYR A 33 3.96 -16.90 4.96
C TYR A 33 5.08 -17.94 4.81
N GLY A 34 5.91 -17.79 3.77
CA GLY A 34 7.05 -18.66 3.53
C GLY A 34 6.70 -20.11 3.12
N ALA A 35 5.45 -20.38 2.74
CA ALA A 35 5.10 -21.68 2.17
C ALA A 35 5.87 -21.96 0.87
N ASP A 36 6.19 -23.22 0.61
CA ASP A 36 6.94 -23.60 -0.58
C ASP A 36 6.19 -23.21 -1.86
N LYS A 37 6.93 -22.70 -2.84
CA LYS A 37 6.40 -22.17 -4.12
C LYS A 37 5.31 -21.08 -3.98
N LEU A 38 5.29 -20.36 -2.85
CA LEU A 38 4.35 -19.26 -2.63
C LEU A 38 5.05 -17.92 -2.74
N VAL A 39 4.57 -17.07 -3.64
CA VAL A 39 4.95 -15.66 -3.70
C VAL A 39 3.72 -14.80 -3.42
N LYS A 40 3.90 -13.75 -2.61
CA LYS A 40 2.83 -12.80 -2.27
C LYS A 40 3.20 -11.41 -2.80
N TYR A 41 2.25 -10.78 -3.49
CA TYR A 41 2.41 -9.45 -4.06
C TYR A 41 1.32 -8.52 -3.56
N ALA A 42 1.68 -7.31 -3.14
CA ALA A 42 0.75 -6.23 -2.85
C ALA A 42 0.96 -5.11 -3.88
N ILE A 43 -0.10 -4.69 -4.57
CA ILE A 43 -0.05 -3.57 -5.50
C ILE A 43 -0.88 -2.44 -4.91
N LEU A 44 -0.23 -1.33 -4.58
CA LEU A 44 -0.83 -0.17 -3.92
C LEU A 44 -0.86 1.00 -4.89
N MET A 45 -2.06 1.51 -5.18
CA MET A 45 -2.23 2.70 -6.03
C MET A 45 -2.78 3.85 -5.20
N THR A 46 -2.10 5.00 -5.23
CA THR A 46 -2.54 6.22 -4.52
C THR A 46 -1.86 7.46 -5.12
N ASP A 47 -2.52 8.59 -5.00
CA ASP A 47 -1.98 9.95 -5.15
C ASP A 47 -0.91 10.32 -4.09
N GLY A 48 -0.59 9.40 -3.18
CA GLY A 48 0.37 9.56 -2.11
C GLY A 48 -0.05 10.60 -1.07
N GLU A 49 -1.26 11.15 -1.16
CA GLU A 49 -1.82 12.08 -0.20
C GLU A 49 -2.39 11.32 1.02
N TYR A 50 -1.51 10.94 1.93
CA TYR A 50 -1.90 10.37 3.21
C TYR A 50 -2.31 11.48 4.19
N ASN A 51 -3.34 12.26 3.84
CA ASN A 51 -3.62 13.55 4.47
C ASN A 51 -4.59 13.47 5.66
N THR A 52 -5.26 12.33 5.84
CA THR A 52 -6.30 12.17 6.87
C THR A 52 -5.80 11.32 8.04
N MET A 53 -5.82 11.90 9.23
CA MET A 53 -5.48 11.23 10.48
C MET A 53 -6.72 11.16 11.38
N TYR A 54 -6.86 10.10 12.18
CA TYR A 54 -8.02 9.90 13.04
C TYR A 54 -7.67 9.95 14.52
N CYS A 55 -8.58 10.51 15.30
CA CYS A 55 -8.62 10.44 16.76
C CYS A 55 -10.09 10.15 17.17
N ASN A 56 -10.32 9.12 17.98
CA ASN A 56 -11.66 8.70 18.41
C ASN A 56 -12.69 8.55 17.26
N GLY A 57 -12.24 8.06 16.09
CA GLY A 57 -13.10 7.85 14.92
C GLY A 57 -13.42 9.10 14.08
N ALA A 58 -12.97 10.28 14.47
CA ALA A 58 -13.11 11.53 13.72
C ALA A 58 -11.75 12.14 13.32
N GLN A 59 -11.75 13.05 12.35
CA GLN A 59 -10.51 13.58 11.75
C GLN A 59 -9.75 14.44 12.78
N ALA A 60 -8.56 13.99 13.17
CA ALA A 60 -7.76 14.59 14.23
C ALA A 60 -7.26 16.02 13.88
N LYS A 61 -7.05 16.86 14.90
CA LYS A 61 -6.58 18.26 14.81
C LYS A 61 -5.36 18.45 13.91
N ASN A 62 -4.42 17.51 13.95
CA ASN A 62 -3.18 17.52 13.18
C ASN A 62 -3.31 16.93 11.76
N SER A 63 -4.54 16.83 11.26
CA SER A 63 -4.87 16.43 9.90
C SER A 63 -5.37 17.63 9.07
N ASN A 64 -5.19 17.59 7.74
CA ASN A 64 -5.64 18.66 6.84
C ASN A 64 -7.19 18.69 6.76
N GLY A 65 -7.81 19.52 7.61
CA GLY A 65 -9.27 19.73 7.68
C GLY A 65 -9.96 19.12 8.90
N ALA A 66 -9.34 19.20 10.08
CA ALA A 66 -9.81 18.55 11.30
C ALA A 66 -11.16 19.04 11.85
N ASP A 67 -11.98 18.10 12.31
CA ASP A 67 -13.30 18.35 12.92
C ASP A 67 -13.27 18.30 14.46
N ILE A 68 -12.13 17.94 15.09
CA ILE A 68 -12.03 17.75 16.55
C ILE A 68 -10.69 18.25 17.14
N ASN A 69 -10.71 18.71 18.40
CA ASN A 69 -9.52 19.22 19.12
C ASN A 69 -8.70 18.10 19.82
N CYS A 70 -8.38 17.03 19.10
CA CYS A 70 -7.44 16.01 19.58
C CYS A 70 -6.46 15.57 18.49
N ASN A 71 -5.22 15.28 18.89
CA ASN A 71 -4.18 14.83 17.98
C ASN A 71 -4.37 13.34 17.64
N ALA A 72 -3.95 12.96 16.43
CA ALA A 72 -3.97 11.57 16.00
C ALA A 72 -3.12 10.72 16.93
N THR A 73 -3.74 9.73 17.56
CA THR A 73 -3.08 8.86 18.55
C THR A 73 -2.05 7.93 17.91
N ASN A 74 -2.21 7.66 16.61
CA ASN A 74 -1.37 6.73 15.84
C ASN A 74 -0.25 7.42 15.03
N GLY A 75 0.04 8.70 15.29
CA GLY A 75 1.09 9.45 14.59
C GLY A 75 0.70 9.86 13.16
N GLN A 76 1.68 10.38 12.39
CA GLN A 76 1.41 10.90 11.05
C GLN A 76 1.05 9.79 10.05
N SER A 77 0.05 10.04 9.21
CA SER A 77 -0.47 9.01 8.30
C SER A 77 0.56 8.45 7.31
N TYR A 78 1.52 9.26 6.89
CA TYR A 78 2.66 8.81 6.07
C TYR A 78 3.57 7.83 6.81
N GLN A 79 3.79 8.02 8.11
CA GLN A 79 4.59 7.12 8.94
C GLN A 79 3.88 5.77 9.11
N GLN A 80 2.56 5.79 9.35
CA GLN A 80 1.77 4.56 9.44
C GLN A 80 1.81 3.77 8.13
N ALA A 81 1.65 4.43 6.98
CA ALA A 81 1.77 3.78 5.67
C ALA A 81 3.16 3.15 5.50
N ARG A 82 4.23 3.87 5.81
CA ARG A 82 5.60 3.33 5.77
C ARG A 82 5.80 2.14 6.68
N THR A 83 5.32 2.19 7.92
CA THR A 83 5.39 1.06 8.87
C THR A 83 4.65 -0.17 8.34
N LEU A 84 3.46 0.01 7.78
CA LEU A 84 2.72 -1.10 7.14
C LEU A 84 3.50 -1.69 5.97
N CYS A 85 4.07 -0.84 5.10
CA CYS A 85 4.91 -1.28 3.99
C CYS A 85 6.15 -2.06 4.48
N THR A 86 6.82 -1.59 5.53
CA THR A 86 7.95 -2.30 6.14
C THR A 86 7.54 -3.67 6.68
N ASN A 87 6.43 -3.74 7.44
CA ASN A 87 5.93 -4.99 7.97
C ASN A 87 5.56 -5.99 6.87
N MET A 88 4.98 -5.52 5.75
CA MET A 88 4.71 -6.37 4.59
C MET A 88 6.00 -6.95 4.00
N LYS A 89 7.02 -6.11 3.81
CA LYS A 89 8.33 -6.51 3.29
C LYS A 89 9.03 -7.52 4.19
N GLU A 90 8.99 -7.33 5.51
CA GLU A 90 9.54 -8.28 6.48
C GLU A 90 8.86 -9.64 6.47
N LYS A 91 7.60 -9.72 6.02
CA LYS A 91 6.85 -10.98 5.83
C LYS A 91 7.06 -11.60 4.45
N GLY A 92 7.99 -11.09 3.66
CA GLY A 92 8.30 -11.59 2.32
C GLY A 92 7.24 -11.24 1.27
N ILE A 93 6.41 -10.22 1.52
CA ILE A 93 5.49 -9.69 0.51
C ILE A 93 6.25 -8.68 -0.34
N THR A 94 6.20 -8.86 -1.66
CA THR A 94 6.73 -7.87 -2.60
C THR A 94 5.67 -6.77 -2.83
N VAL A 95 6.01 -5.55 -2.44
CA VAL A 95 5.14 -4.38 -2.52
C VAL A 95 5.49 -3.57 -3.76
N TYR A 96 4.51 -3.45 -4.66
CA TYR A 96 4.50 -2.52 -5.78
C TYR A 96 3.71 -1.28 -5.41
N THR A 97 4.24 -0.11 -5.74
CA THR A 97 3.54 1.17 -5.54
C THR A 97 3.35 1.87 -6.87
N VAL A 98 2.13 2.36 -7.10
CA VAL A 98 1.75 3.10 -8.30
C VAL A 98 1.22 4.47 -7.85
N GLY A 99 2.06 5.47 -8.04
CA GLY A 99 1.72 6.87 -7.88
C GLY A 99 0.90 7.40 -9.03
N PHE A 100 -0.13 8.19 -8.73
CA PHE A 100 -0.83 8.97 -9.76
C PHE A 100 -0.71 10.45 -9.45
N GLN A 101 -0.10 11.22 -10.35
CA GLN A 101 0.07 12.67 -10.23
C GLN A 101 0.75 13.11 -8.91
N LEU A 102 1.82 12.42 -8.51
CA LEU A 102 2.54 12.69 -7.25
C LEU A 102 3.32 14.02 -7.23
N GLY A 103 3.39 14.72 -8.36
CA GLY A 103 4.31 15.83 -8.57
C GLY A 103 5.77 15.36 -8.68
N GLY A 104 6.70 16.23 -8.29
CA GLY A 104 8.14 15.97 -8.39
C GLY A 104 8.69 15.03 -7.32
N SER A 105 9.93 14.57 -7.51
CA SER A 105 10.64 13.64 -6.59
C SER A 105 10.88 14.20 -5.18
N THR A 106 10.71 15.50 -4.99
CA THR A 106 10.85 16.20 -3.71
C THR A 106 9.56 16.20 -2.89
N THR A 107 8.42 15.76 -3.45
CA THR A 107 7.16 15.70 -2.69
C THR A 107 7.19 14.56 -1.68
N THR A 108 6.55 14.78 -0.53
CA THR A 108 6.42 13.75 0.52
C THR A 108 5.67 12.52 0.00
N SER A 109 4.71 12.71 -0.92
CA SER A 109 3.96 11.66 -1.61
C SER A 109 4.87 10.75 -2.43
N TYR A 110 5.74 11.33 -3.26
CA TYR A 110 6.73 10.59 -4.04
C TYR A 110 7.66 9.77 -3.15
N GLN A 111 8.28 10.42 -2.17
CA GLN A 111 9.23 9.76 -1.26
C GLN A 111 8.56 8.66 -0.44
N THR A 112 7.30 8.84 -0.04
CA THR A 112 6.56 7.83 0.72
C THR A 112 6.28 6.60 -0.11
N LEU A 113 5.81 6.76 -1.35
CA LEU A 113 5.52 5.64 -2.22
C LEU A 113 6.79 4.92 -2.69
N GLN A 114 7.85 5.67 -2.95
CA GLN A 114 9.16 5.11 -3.26
C GLN A 114 9.70 4.25 -2.11
N GLN A 115 9.58 4.70 -0.86
CA GLN A 115 10.03 3.93 0.31
C GLN A 115 9.11 2.73 0.63
N CYS A 116 7.84 2.83 0.27
CA CYS A 116 6.89 1.73 0.44
C CYS A 116 7.14 0.58 -0.54
N ALA A 117 7.65 0.86 -1.74
CA ALA A 117 8.05 -0.17 -2.70
C ALA A 117 9.12 -1.10 -2.12
N SER A 118 9.09 -2.37 -2.52
CA SER A 118 10.12 -3.35 -2.13
C SER A 118 11.49 -3.08 -2.77
N SER A 119 11.50 -2.50 -3.97
CA SER A 119 12.72 -2.02 -4.64
C SER A 119 12.41 -0.81 -5.51
N PRO A 120 13.42 -0.04 -5.96
CA PRO A 120 13.21 1.11 -6.85
C PRO A 120 12.45 0.74 -8.13
N ASP A 121 12.68 -0.46 -8.68
CA ASP A 121 12.01 -0.97 -9.89
C ASP A 121 10.54 -1.39 -9.68
N LYS A 122 10.05 -1.28 -8.44
CA LYS A 122 8.68 -1.62 -8.03
C LYS A 122 7.85 -0.38 -7.72
N PHE A 123 8.46 0.80 -7.88
CA PHE A 123 7.80 2.09 -7.80
C PHE A 123 7.52 2.61 -9.21
N PHE A 124 6.25 2.93 -9.45
CA PHE A 124 5.78 3.52 -10.70
C PHE A 124 5.17 4.88 -10.38
N ASN A 125 5.51 5.90 -11.15
CA ASN A 125 4.88 7.21 -11.09
C ASN A 125 4.20 7.46 -12.44
N ALA A 126 2.88 7.50 -12.45
CA ALA A 126 2.08 7.80 -13.62
C ALA A 126 1.53 9.22 -13.53
N GLU A 127 1.72 10.03 -14.56
CA GLU A 127 1.17 11.38 -14.66
C GLU A 127 -0.20 11.38 -15.36
N ASP A 128 -0.47 10.36 -16.19
CA ASP A 128 -1.71 10.21 -16.92
C ASP A 128 -2.27 8.77 -16.93
N GLY A 129 -3.49 8.63 -17.47
CA GLY A 129 -4.17 7.32 -17.54
C GLY A 129 -3.51 6.31 -18.48
N THR A 130 -2.69 6.75 -19.43
CA THR A 130 -1.93 5.88 -20.33
C THR A 130 -0.74 5.27 -19.61
N GLU A 131 0.06 6.10 -18.93
CA GLU A 131 1.17 5.65 -18.08
C GLU A 131 0.69 4.76 -16.95
N LEU A 132 -0.50 5.03 -16.40
CA LEU A 132 -1.12 4.19 -15.39
C LEU A 132 -1.38 2.77 -15.93
N ARG A 133 -1.98 2.66 -17.13
CA ARG A 133 -2.21 1.37 -17.79
C ARG A 133 -0.90 0.64 -18.12
N LEU A 134 0.12 1.38 -18.55
CA LEU A 134 1.43 0.81 -18.84
C LEU A 134 2.09 0.25 -17.57
N SER A 135 1.99 0.96 -16.45
CA SER A 135 2.52 0.54 -15.16
C SER A 135 1.87 -0.77 -14.70
N PHE A 136 0.53 -0.85 -14.71
CA PHE A 136 -0.16 -2.10 -14.36
C PHE A 136 0.17 -3.25 -15.31
N ARG A 137 0.35 -2.98 -16.60
CA ARG A 137 0.78 -3.99 -17.58
C ARG A 137 2.18 -4.50 -17.29
N ALA A 138 3.12 -3.62 -16.93
CA ALA A 138 4.47 -4.01 -16.56
C ALA A 138 4.48 -4.93 -15.33
N ILE A 139 3.73 -4.55 -14.29
CA ILE A 139 3.57 -5.37 -13.08
C ILE A 139 2.95 -6.74 -13.42
N ALA A 140 1.90 -6.77 -14.24
CA ALA A 140 1.25 -8.01 -14.64
C ALA A 140 2.20 -8.95 -15.40
N LEU A 141 3.03 -8.41 -16.30
CA LEU A 141 4.04 -9.20 -17.03
C LEU A 141 5.11 -9.78 -16.10
N GLU A 142 5.55 -9.01 -15.11
CA GLU A 142 6.54 -9.48 -14.15
C GLU A 142 5.99 -10.60 -13.26
N VAL A 143 4.78 -10.42 -12.73
CA VAL A 143 4.08 -11.44 -11.93
C VAL A 143 3.82 -12.70 -12.77
N ALA A 144 3.42 -12.54 -14.03
CA ALA A 144 3.18 -13.67 -14.94
C ALA A 144 4.46 -14.46 -15.25
N LYS A 145 5.60 -13.77 -15.49
CA LYS A 145 6.90 -14.45 -15.73
C LYS A 145 7.30 -15.35 -14.57
N LEU A 146 7.12 -14.88 -13.33
CA LEU A 146 7.40 -15.66 -12.11
C LEU A 146 6.44 -16.84 -11.90
N SER A 147 5.24 -16.79 -12.48
CA SER A 147 4.30 -17.92 -12.48
C SER A 147 4.68 -19.01 -13.49
N LEU A 148 5.36 -18.65 -14.58
CA LEU A 148 5.76 -19.57 -15.65
C LEU A 148 7.11 -20.24 -15.38
N SER A 149 7.94 -19.70 -14.49
CA SER A 149 9.25 -20.24 -14.13
C SER A 149 9.24 -21.24 -12.97
N GLN A 150 8.07 -21.68 -12.50
CA GLN A 150 7.89 -22.56 -11.33
C GLN A 150 7.30 -23.94 -11.67
#